data_AF-A0A174A2P1-F1
#
_entry.id   AF-A0A174A2P1-F1
#
_cell.length_a   1.000
_cell.length_b   1.000
_cell.length_c   1.000
_cell.angle_alpha   90.00
_cell.angle_beta   90.00
_cell.angle_gamma   90.00
#
_symmetry.space_group_name_H-M   'P 1'
#
loop_
_entity.id
_entity.type
_entity.pdbx_description
1 polymer ?
#
loop_
_entity_poly.entity_id
_entity_poly.type
_entity_poly.pdbx_seq_one_letter_code
_entity_poly.pdbx_strand_id
1 'polypeptide(L)'
;MINLKNTCILVRTEEENETLLKEAEKQGFHWYSKGNCKPLPGQHFPDILKFCNNKDVAHSMRIGAEDSTFYEASELLGGKEMTAREFIKWYVNVDFSCGRRNCDECILGRKNTKCNNQLCTTCNWKNNIDELLEIAKSGRITVPTPEEKAISALENFIENPDRTALNDEFVESLKLAVEKLKEVKIDGEINT
;
A
#
# COMPACT_ATOMS: atom_id res chain seq x y z
N MET A 1 9.74 -2.54 -2.63
CA MET A 1 10.49 -1.34 -3.11
C MET A 1 10.03 -1.08 -4.53
N ILE A 2 9.50 0.11 -4.82
CA ILE A 2 8.92 0.46 -6.12
C ILE A 2 10.06 0.65 -7.13
N ASN A 3 10.01 0.04 -8.33
CA ASN A 3 11.03 0.29 -9.34
C ASN A 3 10.71 1.55 -10.15
N LEU A 4 11.49 2.62 -9.95
CA LEU A 4 11.29 3.91 -10.63
C LEU A 4 12.03 4.02 -11.97
N LYS A 5 12.80 3.03 -12.41
CA LYS A 5 13.58 3.14 -13.66
C LYS A 5 12.66 3.22 -14.88
N ASN A 6 12.89 4.24 -15.71
CA ASN A 6 12.19 4.47 -16.98
C ASN A 6 10.68 4.67 -16.84
N THR A 7 10.27 5.38 -15.78
CA THR A 7 8.86 5.67 -15.52
C THR A 7 8.56 7.16 -15.61
N CYS A 8 7.31 7.48 -15.93
CA CYS A 8 6.73 8.80 -15.79
C CYS A 8 5.66 8.74 -14.70
N ILE A 9 5.71 9.66 -13.75
CA ILE A 9 4.82 9.65 -12.59
C ILE A 9 4.12 11.00 -12.51
N LEU A 10 2.79 10.98 -12.56
CA LEU A 10 1.95 12.12 -12.26
C LEU A 10 1.87 12.30 -10.74
N VAL A 11 2.31 13.46 -10.27
CA VAL A 11 2.30 13.86 -8.87
C VAL A 11 1.28 14.99 -8.70
N ARG A 12 0.29 14.81 -7.84
CA ARG A 12 -0.82 15.75 -7.67
C ARG A 12 -0.65 16.67 -6.47
N THR A 13 0.13 16.28 -5.47
CA THR A 13 0.32 17.04 -4.23
C THR A 13 1.80 17.16 -3.85
N GLU A 14 2.11 18.15 -3.02
CA GLU A 14 3.45 18.33 -2.42
C GLU A 14 3.87 17.11 -1.59
N GLU A 15 2.94 16.51 -0.85
CA GLU A 15 3.19 15.33 -0.02
C GLU A 15 3.54 14.09 -0.84
N GLU A 16 2.81 13.85 -1.94
CA GLU A 16 3.13 12.78 -2.90
C GLU A 16 4.54 13.00 -3.49
N ASN A 17 4.87 14.25 -3.83
CA ASN A 17 6.17 14.62 -4.37
C ASN A 17 7.30 14.33 -3.39
N GLU A 18 7.19 14.81 -2.16
CA GLU A 18 8.19 14.59 -1.12
C GLU A 18 8.42 13.11 -0.82
N THR A 19 7.34 12.34 -0.71
CA THR A 19 7.41 10.91 -0.43
C THR A 19 8.07 10.16 -1.58
N LEU A 20 7.68 10.48 -2.82
CA LEU A 20 8.27 9.87 -4.03
C LEU A 20 9.75 10.20 -4.17
N LEU A 21 10.16 11.46 -3.93
CA LEU A 21 11.56 11.88 -4.06
C LEU A 21 12.45 11.23 -2.98
N LYS A 22 11.96 11.07 -1.75
CA LYS A 22 12.67 10.31 -0.70
C LYS A 22 12.90 8.86 -1.11
N GLU A 23 11.93 8.23 -1.75
CA GLU A 23 12.07 6.86 -2.26
C GLU A 23 13.02 6.78 -3.45
N ALA A 24 12.99 7.79 -4.33
CA ALA A 24 13.91 7.90 -5.44
C ALA A 24 15.37 8.09 -4.98
N GLU A 25 15.60 8.90 -3.94
CA GLU A 25 16.93 9.12 -3.34
C GLU A 25 17.55 7.81 -2.82
N LYS A 26 16.75 6.97 -2.13
CA LYS A 26 17.20 5.63 -1.69
C LYS A 26 17.63 4.74 -2.85
N GLN A 27 17.04 4.93 -4.03
CA GLN A 27 17.37 4.21 -5.25
C GLN A 27 18.49 4.87 -6.07
N GLY A 28 19.12 5.93 -5.54
CA GLY A 28 20.23 6.65 -6.16
C GLY A 28 19.81 7.63 -7.27
N PHE A 29 18.54 8.01 -7.35
CA PHE A 29 18.09 9.05 -8.28
C PHE A 29 18.41 10.45 -7.76
N HIS A 30 18.63 11.36 -8.69
CA HIS A 30 18.86 12.78 -8.41
C HIS A 30 18.32 13.65 -9.55
N TRP A 31 18.01 14.91 -9.29
CA TRP A 31 17.62 15.82 -10.36
C TRP A 31 18.71 15.97 -11.42
N TYR A 32 18.33 16.10 -12.68
CA TYR A 32 19.27 16.45 -13.73
C TYR A 32 20.04 17.73 -13.36
N SER A 33 21.37 17.64 -13.33
CA SER A 33 22.28 18.73 -12.92
C SER A 33 22.20 19.18 -11.45
N LYS A 34 21.50 18.46 -10.55
CA LYS A 34 21.58 18.68 -9.10
C LYS A 34 21.85 17.35 -8.39
N GLY A 35 22.87 17.29 -7.54
CA GLY A 35 23.23 16.06 -6.82
C GLY A 35 22.30 15.69 -5.65
N ASN A 36 21.02 16.06 -5.67
CA ASN A 36 20.04 15.73 -4.64
C ASN A 36 18.65 15.44 -5.23
N CYS A 37 17.78 14.84 -4.42
CA CYS A 37 16.39 14.57 -4.76
C CYS A 37 15.45 15.32 -3.81
N LYS A 38 15.59 16.65 -3.73
CA LYS A 38 14.73 17.51 -2.90
C LYS A 38 13.63 18.18 -3.73
N PRO A 39 12.45 18.50 -3.16
CA PRO A 39 11.42 19.27 -3.86
C PRO A 39 12.01 20.54 -4.49
N LEU A 40 11.57 20.84 -5.71
CA LEU A 40 12.06 22.02 -6.42
C LEU A 40 11.35 23.28 -5.90
N PRO A 41 12.08 24.38 -5.62
CA PRO A 41 11.44 25.63 -5.21
C PRO A 41 10.48 26.14 -6.29
N GLY A 42 9.22 26.41 -5.92
CA GLY A 42 8.21 26.93 -6.84
C GLY A 42 7.67 25.90 -7.84
N GLN A 43 7.83 24.60 -7.57
CA GLN A 43 7.17 23.55 -8.33
C GLN A 43 5.64 23.70 -8.22
N HIS A 44 4.93 23.63 -9.34
CA HIS A 44 3.47 23.67 -9.37
C HIS A 44 2.92 22.27 -9.52
N PHE A 45 1.80 21.99 -8.85
CA PHE A 45 1.11 20.71 -8.93
C PHE A 45 -0.25 20.87 -9.61
N PRO A 46 -0.69 19.88 -10.42
CA PRO A 46 -0.03 18.60 -10.69
C PRO A 46 1.19 18.73 -11.62
N ASP A 47 2.21 17.88 -11.41
CA ASP A 47 3.43 17.82 -12.21
C ASP A 47 3.72 16.39 -12.68
N ILE A 48 4.49 16.24 -13.76
CA ILE A 48 4.93 14.95 -14.27
C ILE A 48 6.44 14.85 -14.10
N LEU A 49 6.87 13.85 -13.33
CA LEU A 49 8.27 13.51 -13.13
C LEU A 49 8.66 12.35 -14.02
N LYS A 50 9.77 12.48 -14.74
CA LYS A 50 10.40 11.41 -15.51
C LYS A 50 11.64 10.91 -14.78
N PHE A 51 11.68 9.61 -14.52
CA PHE A 51 12.79 8.91 -13.91
C PHE A 51 13.55 8.13 -14.98
N CYS A 52 14.70 8.65 -15.40
CA CYS A 52 15.49 8.11 -16.50
C CYS A 52 16.35 6.90 -16.08
N ASN A 53 16.72 6.06 -17.05
CA ASN A 53 17.57 4.89 -16.80
C ASN A 53 18.93 5.22 -16.17
N ASN A 54 19.47 6.40 -16.48
CA ASN A 54 20.72 6.93 -15.96
C ASN A 54 20.60 7.58 -14.56
N LYS A 55 19.47 7.38 -13.87
CA LYS A 55 19.18 7.90 -12.53
C LYS A 55 18.90 9.41 -12.45
N ASP A 56 18.74 10.08 -13.58
CA ASP A 56 18.24 11.46 -13.61
C ASP A 56 16.73 11.53 -13.40
N VAL A 57 16.30 12.49 -12.59
CA VAL A 57 14.91 12.94 -12.49
C VAL A 57 14.77 14.24 -13.28
N ALA A 58 13.76 14.32 -14.14
CA ALA A 58 13.41 15.51 -14.89
C ALA A 58 11.93 15.85 -14.70
N HIS A 59 11.62 17.14 -14.57
CA HIS A 59 10.26 17.66 -14.62
C HIS A 59 10.09 18.47 -15.92
N SER A 60 8.87 18.63 -16.42
CA SER A 60 8.58 19.38 -17.66
C SER A 60 9.25 18.85 -18.95
N MET A 61 9.72 17.60 -18.96
CA MET A 61 10.36 17.02 -20.15
C MET A 61 9.30 16.57 -21.17
N ARG A 62 9.61 16.68 -22.47
CA ARG A 62 8.76 16.07 -23.52
C ARG A 62 8.75 14.55 -23.33
N ILE A 63 7.56 14.00 -23.10
CA ILE A 63 7.34 12.55 -23.00
C ILE A 63 7.37 11.99 -24.42
N GLY A 64 8.45 11.30 -24.79
CA GLY A 64 8.53 10.53 -26.03
C GLY A 64 7.65 9.29 -25.92
N ALA A 65 6.97 8.91 -27.01
CA ALA A 65 5.98 7.84 -27.02
C ALA A 65 6.54 6.42 -26.75
N GLU A 66 7.86 6.23 -26.82
CA GLU A 66 8.47 4.90 -26.91
C GLU A 66 9.10 4.40 -25.59
N ASP A 67 9.24 5.25 -24.56
CA ASP A 67 10.17 4.96 -23.45
C ASP A 67 9.67 5.24 -22.02
N SER A 68 8.37 5.28 -21.73
CA SER A 68 7.97 5.46 -20.31
C SER A 68 6.60 4.91 -19.97
N THR A 69 6.57 3.99 -19.00
CA THR A 69 5.33 3.58 -18.34
C THR A 69 4.83 4.72 -17.46
N PHE A 70 3.52 5.03 -17.52
CA PHE A 70 2.91 6.14 -16.81
C PHE A 70 2.14 5.66 -15.59
N TYR A 71 2.34 6.32 -14.45
CA TYR A 71 1.69 5.99 -13.17
C TYR A 71 1.19 7.25 -12.46
N GLU A 72 0.19 7.11 -11.60
CA GLU A 72 -0.06 8.13 -10.55
C GLU A 72 0.82 7.84 -9.32
N ALA A 73 1.29 8.89 -8.64
CA ALA A 73 2.08 8.73 -7.43
C ALA A 73 1.31 7.95 -6.35
N SER A 74 0.01 8.21 -6.22
CA SER A 74 -0.88 7.50 -5.29
C SER A 74 -0.95 5.99 -5.53
N GLU A 75 -0.83 5.53 -6.78
CA GLU A 75 -0.80 4.10 -7.13
C GLU A 75 0.48 3.43 -6.66
N LEU A 76 1.61 4.15 -6.78
CA LEU A 76 2.91 3.62 -6.40
C LEU A 76 3.10 3.67 -4.88
N LEU A 77 2.67 4.75 -4.24
CA LEU A 77 2.85 4.99 -2.81
C LEU A 77 1.81 4.29 -1.93
N GLY A 78 0.85 3.58 -2.51
CA GLY A 78 -0.25 2.94 -1.75
C GLY A 78 -1.24 3.94 -1.14
N GLY A 79 -1.17 5.21 -1.54
CA GLY A 79 -2.06 6.29 -1.11
C GLY A 79 -3.36 6.37 -1.90
N LYS A 80 -3.52 5.55 -2.94
CA LYS A 80 -4.75 5.51 -3.74
C LYS A 80 -5.93 5.13 -2.85
N GLU A 81 -6.87 6.06 -2.69
CA GLU A 81 -8.10 5.79 -1.97
C GLU A 81 -8.93 4.72 -2.68
N MET A 82 -9.54 3.84 -1.89
CA MET A 82 -10.51 2.89 -2.39
C MET A 82 -11.69 3.65 -3.00
N THR A 83 -12.06 3.31 -4.23
CA THR A 83 -13.23 3.90 -4.87
C THR A 83 -14.52 3.44 -4.19
N ALA A 84 -15.57 4.25 -4.25
CA ALA A 84 -16.89 3.85 -3.74
C ALA A 84 -17.39 2.52 -4.36
N ARG A 85 -17.06 2.26 -5.63
CA ARG A 85 -17.42 1.00 -6.30
C ARG A 85 -16.68 -0.20 -5.72
N GLU A 86 -15.38 -0.08 -5.45
CA GLU A 86 -14.59 -1.14 -4.82
C GLU A 86 -15.10 -1.42 -3.41
N PHE A 87 -15.37 -0.37 -2.64
CA PHE A 87 -15.94 -0.50 -1.31
C PHE A 87 -17.29 -1.23 -1.32
N ILE A 88 -18.22 -0.83 -2.21
CA ILE A 88 -19.53 -1.47 -2.34
C ILE A 88 -19.38 -2.95 -2.73
N LYS A 89 -18.50 -3.28 -3.68
CA LYS A 89 -18.25 -4.68 -4.08
C LYS A 89 -17.72 -5.51 -2.92
N TRP A 90 -16.72 -4.99 -2.19
CA TRP A 90 -16.17 -5.65 -1.02
C TRP A 90 -17.27 -5.86 0.03
N TYR A 91 -18.04 -4.83 0.35
CA TYR A 91 -19.09 -4.90 1.37
C TYR A 91 -20.19 -5.91 1.02
N VAL A 92 -20.65 -5.95 -0.23
CA VAL A 92 -21.63 -6.97 -0.71
C VAL A 92 -21.08 -8.38 -0.54
N ASN A 93 -19.80 -8.61 -0.82
CA ASN A 93 -19.17 -9.92 -0.63
C ASN A 93 -19.10 -10.30 0.86
N VAL A 94 -18.79 -9.34 1.74
CA VAL A 94 -18.78 -9.56 3.19
C VAL A 94 -20.17 -9.89 3.71
N ASP A 95 -21.18 -9.12 3.32
CA ASP A 95 -22.58 -9.32 3.75
C ASP A 95 -23.10 -10.71 3.35
N PHE A 96 -22.87 -11.10 2.09
CA PHE A 96 -23.22 -12.43 1.59
C PHE A 96 -22.51 -13.55 2.38
N SER A 97 -21.25 -13.33 2.74
CA SER A 97 -20.46 -14.28 3.52
C SER A 97 -20.90 -14.34 4.99
N CYS A 98 -21.38 -13.21 5.54
CA CYS A 98 -21.87 -13.12 6.91
C CYS A 98 -23.17 -13.91 7.11
N GLY A 99 -24.08 -13.90 6.13
CA GLY A 99 -25.32 -14.69 6.19
C GLY A 99 -25.12 -16.21 6.21
N ARG A 100 -23.90 -16.69 5.91
CA ARG A 100 -23.52 -18.12 5.90
C ARG A 100 -22.57 -18.53 7.03
N ARG A 101 -22.05 -17.57 7.82
CA ARG A 101 -21.04 -17.80 8.86
C ARG A 101 -21.53 -17.41 10.24
N ASN A 102 -20.87 -17.93 11.28
CA ASN A 102 -21.09 -17.45 12.64
C ASN A 102 -20.58 -15.99 12.77
N CYS A 103 -21.29 -15.13 13.50
CA CYS A 103 -20.87 -13.75 13.76
C CYS A 103 -19.50 -13.65 14.44
N ASP A 104 -19.05 -14.72 15.11
CA ASP A 104 -17.72 -14.82 15.69
C ASP A 104 -16.59 -14.93 14.65
N GLU A 105 -16.89 -15.45 13.46
CA GLU A 105 -15.94 -15.62 12.33
C GLU A 105 -16.00 -14.45 11.34
N CYS A 106 -17.00 -13.59 11.46
CA CYS A 106 -17.17 -12.41 10.62
C CYS A 106 -16.20 -11.31 11.05
N ILE A 107 -15.43 -10.76 10.10
CA ILE A 107 -14.48 -9.67 10.40
C ILE A 107 -15.17 -8.39 10.89
N LEU A 108 -16.43 -8.17 10.49
CA LEU A 108 -17.27 -7.06 10.96
C LEU A 108 -18.08 -7.41 12.22
N GLY A 109 -17.86 -8.61 12.77
CA GLY A 109 -18.51 -9.10 13.97
C GLY A 109 -18.05 -8.36 15.21
N ARG A 110 -18.95 -8.23 16.19
CA ARG A 110 -18.73 -7.47 17.43
C ARG A 110 -17.42 -7.80 18.14
N LYS A 111 -17.03 -9.07 18.18
CA LYS A 111 -15.82 -9.55 18.87
C LYS A 111 -14.52 -9.20 18.13
N ASN A 112 -14.62 -8.85 16.86
CA ASN A 112 -13.48 -8.67 15.95
C ASN A 112 -13.21 -7.19 15.63
N THR A 113 -14.11 -6.31 16.06
CA THR A 113 -14.02 -4.85 15.89
C THR A 113 -13.53 -4.19 17.18
N LYS A 114 -12.68 -3.16 17.07
CA LYS A 114 -12.08 -2.37 18.16
C LYS A 114 -13.15 -1.79 19.10
N CYS A 115 -14.25 -1.30 18.54
CA CYS A 115 -15.32 -0.66 19.33
C CYS A 115 -16.41 -1.61 19.84
N ASN A 116 -16.20 -2.94 19.75
CA ASN A 116 -17.20 -3.93 20.16
C ASN A 116 -18.59 -3.69 19.54
N ASN A 117 -18.65 -3.31 18.27
CA ASN A 117 -19.86 -2.97 17.54
C ASN A 117 -19.94 -3.79 16.26
N GLN A 118 -21.14 -4.27 15.90
CA GLN A 118 -21.29 -5.01 14.66
C GLN A 118 -21.31 -4.03 13.47
N LEU A 119 -20.27 -4.07 12.64
CA LEU A 119 -20.13 -3.17 11.48
C LEU A 119 -20.87 -3.68 10.23
N CYS A 120 -21.47 -4.88 10.29
CA CYS A 120 -22.41 -5.32 9.26
C CYS A 120 -23.62 -4.39 9.16
N THR A 121 -23.99 -3.68 10.24
CA THR A 121 -25.15 -2.79 10.25
C THR A 121 -24.71 -1.34 10.09
N THR A 122 -25.23 -0.67 9.06
CA THR A 122 -24.90 0.74 8.75
C THR A 122 -25.21 1.71 9.88
N CYS A 123 -26.14 1.38 10.79
CA CYS A 123 -26.43 2.19 11.97
C CYS A 123 -25.23 2.37 12.91
N ASN A 124 -24.28 1.43 12.90
CA ASN A 124 -23.08 1.49 13.73
C ASN A 124 -21.93 2.23 13.04
N TRP A 125 -22.05 2.65 11.78
CA TRP A 125 -20.91 3.22 11.04
C TRP A 125 -20.50 4.60 11.52
N LYS A 126 -21.43 5.41 12.00
CA LYS A 126 -21.21 6.84 12.31
C LYS A 126 -19.96 7.12 13.16
N ASN A 127 -19.64 6.25 14.10
CA ASN A 127 -18.50 6.39 15.00
C ASN A 127 -17.36 5.40 14.71
N ASN A 128 -17.45 4.64 13.61
CA ASN A 128 -16.54 3.53 13.27
C ASN A 128 -16.09 3.59 11.80
N ILE A 129 -16.14 4.77 11.16
CA ILE A 129 -15.83 4.95 9.75
C ILE A 129 -14.37 4.56 9.47
N ASP A 130 -13.43 5.06 10.26
CA ASP A 130 -12.01 4.81 10.05
C ASP A 130 -11.67 3.32 10.17
N GLU A 131 -12.19 2.65 11.20
CA GLU A 131 -12.03 1.21 11.38
C GLU A 131 -12.63 0.42 10.20
N LEU A 132 -13.83 0.80 9.74
CA LEU A 132 -14.47 0.16 8.60
C LEU A 132 -13.64 0.31 7.32
N LEU A 133 -13.07 1.49 7.09
CA LEU A 133 -12.20 1.76 5.96
C LEU A 133 -10.87 0.99 6.05
N GLU A 134 -10.28 0.86 7.25
CA GLU A 134 -9.09 0.03 7.49
C GLU A 134 -9.38 -1.45 7.16
N ILE A 135 -10.50 -1.99 7.66
CA ILE A 135 -10.91 -3.37 7.37
C ILE A 135 -11.15 -3.56 5.88
N ALA A 136 -11.88 -2.64 5.24
CA ALA A 136 -12.14 -2.69 3.80
C ALA A 136 -10.84 -2.65 2.98
N LYS A 137 -9.90 -1.74 3.31
CA LYS A 137 -8.58 -1.65 2.68
C LYS A 137 -7.80 -2.95 2.74
N SER A 138 -7.97 -3.75 3.80
CA SER A 138 -7.34 -5.07 3.90
C SER A 138 -7.90 -6.10 2.90
N GLY A 139 -9.08 -5.85 2.32
CA GLY A 139 -9.78 -6.77 1.43
C GLY A 139 -10.30 -8.06 2.09
N ARG A 140 -10.08 -8.24 3.39
CA ARG A 140 -10.44 -9.45 4.13
C ARG A 140 -11.94 -9.52 4.39
N ILE A 141 -12.46 -10.75 4.43
CA ILE A 141 -13.87 -11.04 4.72
C ILE A 141 -14.05 -11.92 5.98
N THR A 142 -12.96 -12.52 6.47
CA THR A 142 -12.89 -13.40 7.64
C THR A 142 -11.91 -12.85 8.66
N VAL A 143 -12.08 -13.26 9.92
CA VAL A 143 -11.07 -13.00 10.95
C VAL A 143 -9.72 -13.59 10.52
N PRO A 144 -8.62 -12.81 10.62
CA PRO A 144 -7.30 -13.32 10.27
C PRO A 144 -6.88 -14.49 11.18
N THR A 145 -6.28 -15.52 10.60
CA THR A 145 -5.68 -16.61 11.39
C THR A 145 -4.48 -16.11 12.22
N PRO A 146 -4.03 -16.84 13.25
CA PRO A 146 -2.82 -16.47 14.00
C PRO A 146 -1.60 -16.24 13.09
N GLU A 147 -1.43 -17.05 12.04
CA GLU A 147 -0.38 -16.94 11.04
C GLU A 147 -0.54 -15.67 10.21
N GLU A 148 -1.76 -15.32 9.80
CA GLU A 148 -2.04 -14.06 9.08
C GLU A 148 -1.77 -12.82 9.92
N LYS A 149 -2.10 -12.89 11.22
CA LYS A 149 -1.76 -11.83 12.17
C LYS A 149 -0.25 -11.68 12.32
N ALA A 150 0.48 -12.79 12.41
CA ALA A 150 1.94 -12.78 12.50
C ALA A 150 2.57 -12.19 11.22
N ILE A 151 2.12 -12.62 10.03
CA ILE A 151 2.57 -12.07 8.75
C ILE A 151 2.31 -10.56 8.69
N SER A 152 1.08 -10.12 9.00
CA SER A 152 0.73 -8.71 8.96
C SER A 152 1.55 -7.86 9.94
N ALA A 153 1.87 -8.40 11.12
CA ALA A 153 2.73 -7.73 12.08
C ALA A 153 4.17 -7.58 11.57
N LEU A 154 4.71 -8.61 10.92
CA LEU A 154 6.03 -8.55 10.29
C LEU A 154 6.07 -7.57 9.11
N GLU A 155 5.04 -7.54 8.28
CA GLU A 155 4.92 -6.59 7.16
C GLU A 155 4.90 -5.14 7.65
N ASN A 156 4.06 -4.83 8.64
CA ASN A 156 3.99 -3.50 9.25
C ASN A 156 5.35 -3.08 9.83
N PHE A 157 6.08 -4.03 10.43
CA PHE A 157 7.42 -3.79 10.95
C PHE A 157 8.45 -3.54 9.84
N ILE A 158 8.36 -4.26 8.72
CA ILE A 158 9.22 -4.07 7.54
C ILE A 158 8.96 -2.72 6.86
N GLU A 159 7.73 -2.23 6.86
CA GLU A 159 7.38 -0.93 6.27
C GLU A 159 7.93 0.24 7.08
N ASN A 160 7.93 0.14 8.41
CA ASN A 160 8.44 1.18 9.30
C ASN A 160 9.37 0.62 10.39
N PRO A 161 10.54 0.08 10.00
CA PRO A 161 11.46 -0.53 10.95
C PRO A 161 12.09 0.56 11.81
N ASP A 162 12.23 0.31 13.11
CA ASP A 162 13.04 1.19 13.96
C ASP A 162 14.52 1.04 13.54
N ARG A 163 14.95 1.95 12.68
CA ARG A 163 16.27 1.91 12.00
C ARG A 163 17.44 2.15 12.95
N THR A 164 17.19 2.45 14.23
CA THR A 164 18.26 2.62 15.22
C THR A 164 18.92 1.30 15.62
N ALA A 165 18.25 0.15 15.37
CA ALA A 165 18.71 -1.15 15.81
C ALA A 165 18.93 -2.20 14.70
N LEU A 166 18.54 -1.92 13.44
CA LEU A 166 18.52 -2.94 12.36
C LEU A 166 19.22 -2.47 11.09
N ASN A 167 19.97 -3.38 10.47
CA ASN A 167 20.60 -3.16 9.16
C ASN A 167 19.67 -3.59 8.01
N ASP A 168 19.93 -3.09 6.80
CA ASP A 168 19.12 -3.40 5.62
C ASP A 168 19.09 -4.91 5.28
N GLU A 169 20.19 -5.62 5.57
CA GLU A 169 20.31 -7.07 5.37
C GLU A 169 19.30 -7.87 6.21
N PHE A 170 19.05 -7.45 7.45
CA PHE A 170 18.07 -8.08 8.32
C PHE A 170 16.64 -7.83 7.84
N VAL A 171 16.35 -6.63 7.35
CA VAL A 171 15.03 -6.29 6.77
C VAL A 171 14.77 -7.14 5.52
N GLU A 172 15.76 -7.31 4.65
CA GLU A 172 15.64 -8.19 3.47
C GLU A 172 15.48 -9.66 3.87
N SER A 173 16.17 -10.12 4.91
CA SER A 173 16.00 -11.48 5.45
C SER A 173 14.59 -11.72 5.98
N LEU A 174 14.00 -10.73 6.67
CA LEU A 174 12.61 -10.78 7.14
C LEU A 174 11.60 -10.80 5.99
N LYS A 175 11.83 -10.00 4.93
CA LYS A 175 10.98 -10.03 3.73
C LYS A 175 10.95 -11.42 3.11
N LEU A 176 12.12 -12.05 2.95
CA LEU A 176 12.22 -13.40 2.41
C LEU A 176 11.49 -14.44 3.28
N ALA A 177 11.61 -14.33 4.61
CA ALA A 177 10.89 -15.20 5.53
C ALA A 177 9.37 -15.03 5.41
N VAL A 178 8.87 -13.79 5.30
CA VAL A 178 7.45 -13.50 5.09
C VAL A 178 6.95 -14.06 3.75
N GLU A 179 7.73 -13.92 2.67
CA GLU A 179 7.39 -14.52 1.37
C GLU A 179 7.25 -16.04 1.47
N LYS A 180 8.20 -16.72 2.13
CA LYS A 180 8.14 -18.17 2.35
C LYS A 180 6.94 -18.59 3.20
N LEU A 181 6.58 -17.83 4.23
CA LEU A 181 5.38 -18.09 5.04
C LEU A 181 4.08 -17.97 4.23
N LYS A 182 4.05 -17.12 3.20
CA LYS A 182 2.92 -17.01 2.28
C LYS A 182 2.85 -18.17 1.28
N GLU A 183 4.00 -18.65 0.79
CA GLU A 183 4.07 -19.78 -0.15
C GLU A 183 3.55 -21.09 0.44
N VAL A 184 3.85 -21.38 1.72
CA VAL A 184 3.38 -22.60 2.41
C VAL A 184 1.85 -22.74 2.42
N LYS A 185 1.11 -21.64 2.23
CA LYS A 185 -0.36 -21.68 2.12
C LYS A 185 -0.87 -22.28 0.81
N ILE A 186 -0.11 -22.17 -0.28
CA ILE A 186 -0.55 -22.63 -1.61
C ILE A 186 -0.48 -24.16 -1.71
N ASP A 187 0.53 -24.77 -1.08
CA ASP A 187 0.73 -26.21 -1.11
C ASP A 187 -0.16 -26.97 -0.11
N GLY A 188 -0.83 -26.27 0.81
CA GLY A 188 -1.73 -26.84 1.81
C GLY A 188 -3.20 -26.96 1.40
N GLU A 189 -3.63 -26.29 0.32
CA GLU A 189 -5.01 -26.31 -0.18
C GLU A 189 -5.25 -27.32 -1.32
N ILE A 190 -4.22 -28.04 -1.80
CA ILE A 190 -4.38 -29.14 -2.75
C ILE A 190 -4.37 -30.46 -1.98
N ASN A 191 -5.47 -30.80 -1.31
CA ASN A 191 -5.90 -32.18 -1.04
C ASN A 191 -7.24 -32.18 -0.28
N THR A 192 -8.33 -31.92 -1.00
CA THR A 192 -9.67 -32.47 -0.70
C THR A 192 -10.51 -32.58 -1.95
#